data_AF-A0A660PQI7-F1
#
_entry.id   AF-A0A660PQI7-F1
#
_cell.length_a   1.000
_cell.length_b   1.000
_cell.length_c   1.000
_cell.angle_alpha   90.00
_cell.angle_beta   90.00
_cell.angle_gamma   90.00
#
_symmetry.space_group_name_H-M   'P 1'
#
loop_
_entity.id
_entity.type
_entity.pdbx_description
1 polymer ?
#
loop_
_entity_poly.entity_id
_entity_poly.type
_entity_poly.pdbx_seq_one_letter_code
_entity_poly.pdbx_strand_id
1 'polypeptide(L)'
;MLILTRKLGESITIGDDIKVTVLGVFGRQVRIGIDAPSKVVVHREEIYVKIQQENRKAAKTVKQDLINVMKILKNKLSKDTPKKKPPDIKYKDSRKKLNGNNRRMP
;
A
#
# COMPACT_ATOMS: atom_id res chain seq x y z
N MET A 1 22.94 -16.90 12.82
CA MET A 1 24.11 -16.73 11.93
C MET A 1 24.84 -18.06 11.86
N LEU A 2 25.08 -18.59 10.66
CA LEU A 2 25.87 -19.80 10.44
C LEU A 2 27.24 -19.40 9.91
N ILE A 3 28.33 -19.95 10.46
CA ILE A 3 29.70 -19.61 10.08
C ILE A 3 30.36 -20.83 9.47
N LEU A 4 30.89 -20.68 8.26
CA LEU A 4 31.56 -21.73 7.51
C LEU A 4 32.87 -21.17 6.95
N THR A 5 33.96 -21.91 7.13
CA THR A 5 35.26 -21.58 6.55
C THR A 5 35.40 -22.32 5.23
N ARG A 6 35.64 -21.59 4.13
CA ARG A 6 35.87 -22.12 2.79
C ARG A 6 37.24 -21.71 2.27
N LYS A 7 37.90 -22.60 1.54
CA LYS A 7 39.12 -22.30 0.79
C LYS A 7 38.78 -21.73 -0.60
N LEU A 8 39.80 -21.24 -1.29
CA LEU A 8 39.70 -20.83 -2.69
C LEU A 8 39.15 -21.97 -3.56
N GLY A 9 38.16 -21.67 -4.39
CA GLY A 9 37.48 -22.62 -5.25
C GLY A 9 36.38 -23.44 -4.57
N GLU A 10 36.26 -23.40 -3.24
CA GLU A 10 35.17 -24.08 -2.55
C GLU A 10 33.87 -23.26 -2.59
N SER A 11 32.74 -23.97 -2.55
CA SER A 11 31.41 -23.38 -2.61
C SER A 11 30.52 -23.78 -1.43
N ILE A 12 29.53 -22.94 -1.16
CA ILE A 12 28.45 -23.15 -0.19
C ILE A 12 27.14 -23.09 -0.98
N THR A 13 26.24 -24.04 -0.73
CA THR A 13 24.90 -24.06 -1.32
C THR A 13 23.86 -23.64 -0.29
N ILE A 14 22.90 -22.82 -0.69
CA ILE A 14 21.79 -22.34 0.15
C ILE A 14 20.49 -22.77 -0.54
N GLY A 15 19.78 -23.71 0.09
CA GLY A 15 18.66 -24.41 -0.57
C GLY A 15 19.16 -25.17 -1.81
N ASP A 16 18.33 -25.23 -2.84
CA ASP A 16 18.62 -25.97 -4.07
C ASP A 16 19.12 -25.08 -5.22
N ASP A 17 18.83 -23.77 -5.15
CA ASP A 17 19.00 -22.87 -6.28
C ASP A 17 20.16 -21.87 -6.14
N ILE A 18 20.73 -21.69 -4.93
CA ILE A 18 21.74 -20.65 -4.69
C ILE A 18 23.09 -21.29 -4.37
N LYS A 19 24.14 -20.88 -5.09
CA LYS A 19 25.51 -21.32 -4.90
C LYS A 19 26.44 -20.13 -4.73
N VAL A 20 27.19 -20.12 -3.63
CA VAL A 20 28.17 -19.10 -3.30
C VAL A 20 29.56 -19.71 -3.40
N THR A 21 30.42 -19.16 -4.26
CA THR A 21 31.76 -19.71 -4.53
C THR A 21 32.83 -18.69 -4.19
N VAL A 22 33.90 -19.11 -3.51
CA VAL A 22 35.05 -18.25 -3.25
C VAL A 22 35.98 -18.28 -4.46
N LEU A 23 35.98 -17.22 -5.26
CA LEU A 23 36.75 -17.14 -6.50
C LEU A 23 38.21 -16.71 -6.27
N GLY A 24 38.45 -15.88 -5.24
CA GLY A 24 39.74 -15.24 -5.05
C GLY A 24 39.84 -14.52 -3.71
N VAL A 25 41.04 -14.44 -3.15
CA VAL A 25 41.34 -13.62 -1.98
C VAL A 25 42.49 -12.68 -2.36
N PHE A 26 42.24 -11.38 -2.28
CA PHE A 26 43.17 -10.32 -2.64
C PHE A 26 43.43 -9.47 -1.40
N GLY A 27 44.43 -9.86 -0.62
CA GLY A 27 44.76 -9.24 0.66
C GLY A 27 43.58 -9.30 1.63
N ARG A 28 42.89 -8.17 1.81
CA ARG A 28 41.72 -8.05 2.69
C ARG A 28 40.37 -8.19 1.96
N GLN A 29 40.38 -8.25 0.63
CA GLN A 29 39.17 -8.38 -0.18
C GLN A 29 38.99 -9.82 -0.64
N VAL A 30 37.74 -10.28 -0.70
CA VAL A 30 37.41 -11.61 -1.19
C VAL A 30 36.51 -11.46 -2.41
N ARG A 31 36.86 -12.10 -3.52
CA ARG A 31 35.98 -12.24 -4.68
C ARG A 31 35.05 -13.42 -4.42
N ILE A 32 33.77 -13.11 -4.33
CA ILE A 32 32.71 -14.08 -4.11
C ILE A 32 31.85 -14.11 -5.38
N GLY A 33 31.70 -15.30 -5.96
CA GLY A 33 30.71 -15.57 -7.00
C GLY A 33 29.41 -16.00 -6.34
N ILE A 34 28.29 -15.41 -6.75
CA ILE A 34 26.96 -15.82 -6.31
C ILE A 34 26.19 -16.21 -7.56
N ASP A 35 25.83 -17.48 -7.64
CA ASP A 35 24.92 -18.02 -8.65
C ASP A 35 23.56 -18.21 -8.00
N ALA A 36 22.55 -17.55 -8.56
CA ALA A 36 21.20 -17.55 -8.03
C ALA A 36 20.21 -17.36 -9.20
N PRO A 37 19.02 -17.96 -9.13
CA PRO A 37 18.01 -17.82 -10.16
C PRO A 37 17.47 -16.38 -10.21
N SER A 38 16.98 -15.94 -11.36
CA SER A 38 16.50 -14.56 -11.58
C SER A 38 15.38 -14.11 -10.64
N LYS A 39 14.65 -15.06 -10.04
CA LYS A 39 13.62 -14.79 -9.03
C LYS A 39 14.20 -14.24 -7.71
N VAL A 40 15.48 -14.52 -7.42
CA VAL A 40 16.17 -14.07 -6.22
C VAL A 40 17.08 -12.90 -6.58
N VAL A 41 16.75 -11.72 -6.06
CA VAL A 41 17.56 -10.51 -6.29
C VAL A 41 18.75 -10.49 -5.35
N VAL A 42 19.96 -10.35 -5.90
CA VAL A 42 21.20 -10.26 -5.13
C VAL A 42 21.69 -8.82 -5.12
N HIS A 43 21.89 -8.27 -3.93
CA HIS A 43 22.38 -6.91 -3.74
C HIS A 43 23.60 -6.90 -2.82
N ARG A 44 24.41 -5.84 -2.95
CA ARG A 44 25.39 -5.50 -1.92
C ARG A 44 24.66 -4.91 -0.72
N GLU A 45 25.11 -5.24 0.48
CA GLU A 45 24.43 -4.87 1.73
C GLU A 45 24.19 -3.36 1.84
N GLU A 46 25.20 -2.55 1.53
CA GLU A 46 25.11 -1.10 1.60
C GLU A 46 24.08 -0.50 0.64
N ILE A 47 23.86 -1.15 -0.50
CA ILE A 47 22.86 -0.74 -1.48
C ILE A 47 21.47 -1.14 -0.99
N TYR A 48 21.33 -2.37 -0.49
CA TYR A 48 20.07 -2.88 0.06
C TYR A 48 19.56 -2.01 1.21
N VAL A 49 20.42 -1.66 2.16
CA VAL A 49 20.08 -0.79 3.29
C VAL A 49 19.60 0.58 2.82
N LYS A 50 20.29 1.20 1.85
CA LYS A 50 19.90 2.50 1.29
C LYS A 50 18.53 2.44 0.63
N ILE A 51 18.27 1.44 -0.22
CA ILE A 51 16.98 1.25 -0.88
C ILE A 51 15.86 1.14 0.16
N GLN A 52 16.08 0.33 1.20
CA GLN A 52 15.08 0.13 2.25
C GLN A 52 14.82 1.39 3.08
N GLN A 53 15.82 2.24 3.28
CA GLN A 53 15.66 3.51 3.96
C GLN A 53 14.87 4.50 3.10
N GLU A 54 15.21 4.64 1.82
CA GLU A 54 14.51 5.54 0.91
C GLU A 54 13.05 5.12 0.69
N ASN A 55 12.79 3.83 0.52
CA ASN A 55 11.42 3.30 0.43
C ASN A 55 10.58 3.66 1.68
N ARG A 56 11.18 3.57 2.87
CA ARG A 56 10.51 3.98 4.12
C ARG A 56 10.27 5.49 4.20
N LYS A 57 11.21 6.31 3.73
CA LYS A 57 11.04 7.77 3.69
C LYS A 57 9.92 8.16 2.73
N ALA A 58 9.92 7.61 1.51
CA ALA A 58 8.89 7.84 0.51
C ALA A 58 7.49 7.42 1.02
N ALA A 59 7.38 6.27 1.71
CA ALA A 59 6.12 5.84 2.29
C ALA A 59 5.57 6.79 3.38
N LYS A 60 6.44 7.52 4.08
CA LYS A 60 6.04 8.52 5.09
C LYS A 60 5.60 9.83 4.44
N THR A 61 6.31 10.31 3.42
CA THR A 61 5.99 11.57 2.74
C THR A 61 4.64 11.50 2.02
N VAL A 62 4.36 10.39 1.32
CA VAL A 62 3.09 10.19 0.58
C VAL A 62 1.86 10.37 1.49
N LYS A 63 1.89 9.87 2.74
CA LYS A 63 0.76 10.03 3.67
C LYS A 63 0.50 11.49 4.00
N GLN A 64 1.56 12.26 4.22
CA GLN A 64 1.45 13.68 4.56
C GLN A 64 0.93 14.50 3.39
N ASP A 65 1.40 14.19 2.18
CA ASP A 65 1.01 14.87 0.96
C ASP A 65 -0.47 14.61 0.62
N LEU A 66 -0.95 13.37 0.79
CA LEU A 66 -2.35 13.02 0.59
C LEU A 66 -3.29 13.75 1.56
N ILE A 67 -2.90 13.89 2.83
CA ILE A 67 -3.68 14.64 3.83
C ILE A 67 -3.78 16.12 3.45
N ASN A 68 -2.67 16.70 2.97
CA ASN A 68 -2.64 18.09 2.55
C ASN A 68 -3.50 18.34 1.31
N VAL A 69 -3.45 17.44 0.32
CA VAL A 69 -4.32 17.48 -0.86
C VAL A 69 -5.80 17.35 -0.47
N MET A 70 -6.14 16.43 0.43
CA MET A 70 -7.52 16.25 0.91
C MET A 70 -8.04 17.50 1.62
N LYS A 71 -7.23 18.18 2.43
CA LYS A 71 -7.58 19.45 3.07
C LYS A 71 -7.87 20.55 2.04
N ILE A 72 -7.04 20.66 1.00
CA ILE A 72 -7.23 21.63 -0.09
C ILE A 72 -8.54 21.34 -0.85
N LEU A 73 -8.80 20.08 -1.20
CA LEU A 73 -10.02 19.68 -1.89
C LEU A 73 -11.28 19.97 -1.04
N LYS A 74 -11.25 19.66 0.26
CA LYS A 74 -12.35 19.95 1.19
C LYS A 74 -12.64 21.46 1.30
N ASN A 75 -11.60 22.30 1.28
CA ASN A 75 -11.75 23.76 1.30
C ASN A 75 -12.25 24.34 -0.03
N LYS A 76 -12.04 23.67 -1.16
CA LYS A 76 -12.60 24.07 -2.46
C LYS A 76 -14.07 23.65 -2.59
N LEU A 77 -14.41 22.44 -2.17
CA LEU A 77 -15.79 21.93 -2.21
C LEU A 77 -16.77 22.73 -1.32
N SER A 78 -16.29 23.39 -0.26
CA SER A 78 -17.13 24.21 0.62
C SER A 78 -17.42 25.63 0.11
N LYS A 79 -16.75 26.10 -0.96
CA LYS A 79 -16.96 27.45 -1.52
C LYS A 79 -18.12 27.53 -2.53
N ASP A 80 -18.63 26.39 -3.03
CA ASP A 80 -19.58 26.38 -4.16
C ASP A 80 -20.97 25.78 -3.85
N THR A 81 -21.38 25.61 -2.58
CA THR A 81 -22.77 25.24 -2.28
C THR A 81 -23.55 26.45 -1.75
N PRO A 82 -24.41 27.12 -2.56
CA PRO A 82 -25.32 28.10 -2.03
C PRO A 82 -26.27 27.42 -1.04
N LYS A 83 -26.31 27.93 0.21
CA LYS A 83 -27.32 27.56 1.22
C LYS A 83 -28.73 27.87 0.67
N LYS A 84 -29.35 26.96 -0.08
CA LYS A 84 -30.80 27.01 -0.34
C LYS A 84 -31.49 26.51 0.93
N LYS A 85 -32.28 27.40 1.57
CA LYS A 85 -33.23 26.98 2.61
C LYS A 85 -34.13 25.89 2.01
N PRO A 86 -34.40 24.78 2.72
CA PRO A 86 -35.37 23.80 2.25
C PRO A 86 -36.71 24.50 2.01
N PRO A 87 -37.40 24.22 0.89
CA PRO A 87 -38.70 24.84 0.63
C PRO A 87 -39.71 24.42 1.69
N ASP A 88 -40.48 25.38 2.21
CA ASP A 88 -41.61 25.13 3.12
C ASP A 88 -42.70 24.34 2.37
N ILE A 89 -42.69 23.01 2.52
CA ILE A 89 -43.72 22.15 1.96
C ILE A 89 -44.93 22.22 2.91
N LYS A 90 -45.93 23.05 2.59
CA LYS A 90 -47.26 23.02 3.23
C LYS A 90 -48.05 21.83 2.68
N TYR A 91 -48.25 20.81 3.50
CA TYR A 91 -49.10 19.67 3.16
C TYR A 91 -50.57 20.11 3.14
N LYS A 92 -51.28 19.91 2.03
CA LYS A 92 -52.75 20.02 1.98
C LYS A 92 -53.34 18.69 2.45
N ASP A 93 -54.03 18.71 3.58
CA ASP A 93 -54.77 17.56 4.11
C ASP A 93 -55.98 17.24 3.20
N SER A 94 -55.76 16.38 2.21
CA SER A 94 -56.84 15.75 1.43
C SER A 94 -57.24 14.41 2.05
N ARG A 95 -57.83 14.46 3.25
CA ARG A 95 -58.68 13.38 3.78
C ARG A 95 -60.14 13.80 3.71
N LYS A 96 -60.74 13.69 2.53
CA LYS A 96 -62.20 13.72 2.37
C LYS A 96 -62.66 12.66 1.37
N LYS A 97 -63.44 11.71 1.91
CA LYS A 97 -64.45 10.86 1.27
C LYS A 97 -63.96 9.64 0.47
N LEU A 98 -63.98 8.50 1.14
CA LEU A 98 -64.59 7.27 0.61
C LEU A 98 -65.14 6.50 1.81
N ASN A 99 -66.45 6.60 2.05
CA ASN A 99 -67.22 5.61 2.80
C ASN A 99 -68.62 5.59 2.17
N GLY A 100 -68.71 4.79 1.11
CA GLY A 100 -69.96 4.38 0.49
C GLY A 100 -70.30 2.96 0.95
N ASN A 101 -71.35 2.88 1.76
CA ASN A 101 -72.27 1.76 2.02
C ASN A 101 -72.02 0.42 1.31
N ASN A 102 -72.12 -0.67 2.09
CA ASN A 102 -72.93 -1.88 1.80
C ASN A 102 -72.94 -2.75 3.08
N ARG A 103 -73.89 -2.56 4.00
CA ARG A 103 -75.19 -3.24 4.12
C ARG A 103 -75.18 -4.78 4.03
N ARG A 104 -75.47 -5.35 5.21
CA ARG A 104 -76.30 -6.53 5.54
C ARG A 104 -75.66 -7.93 5.49
N MET A 105 -75.36 -8.42 6.71
CA MET A 105 -75.59 -9.80 7.19
C MET A 105 -77.10 -10.14 7.14
N PRO A 106 -77.53 -11.42 7.25
CA PRO A 106 -76.79 -12.61 7.70
C PRO A 106 -76.45 -13.64 6.62
#